data_AF-A0A0Q5NA85-F1
#
_entry.id   AF-A0A0Q5NA85-F1
#
_cell.length_a   1.000
_cell.length_b   1.000
_cell.length_c   1.000
_cell.angle_alpha   90.00
_cell.angle_beta   90.00
_cell.angle_gamma   90.00
#
_symmetry.space_group_name_H-M   'P 1'
#
loop_
_entity.id
_entity.type
_entity.pdbx_description
1 polymer ?
#
loop_
_entity_poly.entity_id
_entity_poly.type
_entity_poly.pdbx_seq_one_letter_code
_entity_poly.pdbx_strand_id
1 'polypeptide(L)'
;MTDSTRSDRIRHDSGSRTRSRSLFTLLHDVPTLVTDLVKGEIALLKSEILGTLKAFGLGAGFVVGALVLVFAALGVLLTAIVLLIAIWLPGWLSALIVAVALLIGAGILGWVGYKKIKVGLPVVPEKTLASLQRDLRAIKGVGTIPRTRLDES
;
A
#
# COMPACT_ATOMS: atom_id res chain seq x y z
N MET A 1 91.38 9.15 -2.93
CA MET A 1 91.21 7.72 -2.59
C MET A 1 89.73 7.42 -2.76
N THR A 2 89.31 7.03 -3.98
CA THR A 2 88.76 5.70 -4.34
C THR A 2 87.27 5.56 -3.99
N ASP A 3 86.36 5.04 -4.80
CA ASP A 3 86.35 4.52 -6.17
C ASP A 3 84.88 4.12 -6.49
N SER A 4 84.59 3.92 -7.77
CA SER A 4 83.61 3.00 -8.36
C SER A 4 82.09 3.19 -8.10
N THR A 5 81.46 3.85 -9.07
CA THR A 5 80.63 3.17 -10.08
C THR A 5 79.88 1.92 -9.62
N ARG A 6 78.60 2.10 -9.27
CA ARG A 6 77.56 1.05 -9.33
C ARG A 6 76.48 1.53 -10.27
N SER A 7 76.67 1.45 -11.59
CA SER A 7 76.44 0.26 -12.41
C SER A 7 75.12 -0.45 -12.10
N ASP A 8 74.12 -0.08 -12.91
CA ASP A 8 73.26 -0.98 -13.66
C ASP A 8 72.21 -1.83 -12.91
N ARG A 9 70.98 -1.32 -12.94
CA ARG A 9 69.84 -2.09 -13.49
C ARG A 9 68.64 -1.17 -13.74
N ILE A 10 68.61 -0.53 -14.91
CA ILE A 10 67.33 -0.15 -15.51
C ILE A 10 66.93 -1.30 -16.45
N ARG A 11 66.21 -2.26 -15.89
CA ARG A 11 65.33 -3.16 -16.64
C ARG A 11 64.08 -3.42 -15.81
N HIS A 12 63.01 -2.71 -16.14
CA HIS A 12 61.71 -3.36 -16.20
C HIS A 12 60.98 -2.92 -17.45
N ASP A 13 61.23 -3.71 -18.49
CA ASP A 13 60.39 -3.88 -19.67
C ASP A 13 58.99 -4.37 -19.27
N SER A 14 57.99 -4.01 -20.09
CA SER A 14 56.59 -4.45 -20.12
C SER A 14 55.53 -3.74 -19.23
N GLY A 15 55.57 -2.42 -19.17
CA GLY A 15 54.41 -1.60 -18.81
C GLY A 15 53.41 -1.41 -19.97
N SER A 16 52.59 -2.41 -20.33
CA SER A 16 51.41 -2.16 -21.22
C SER A 16 50.31 -3.23 -21.27
N ARG A 17 50.34 -4.31 -20.47
CA ARG A 17 49.26 -5.34 -20.50
C ARG A 17 48.47 -5.54 -19.21
N THR A 18 48.88 -4.93 -18.09
CA THR A 18 48.22 -5.11 -16.78
C THR A 18 47.27 -3.96 -16.41
N ARG A 19 47.49 -2.76 -16.95
CA ARG A 19 46.64 -1.57 -16.68
C ARG A 19 45.26 -1.69 -17.34
N SER A 20 45.20 -2.25 -18.54
CA SER A 20 43.93 -2.52 -19.23
C SER A 20 43.13 -3.61 -18.50
N ARG A 21 43.77 -4.62 -17.90
CA ARG A 21 43.05 -5.61 -17.06
C ARG A 21 42.38 -4.95 -15.85
N SER A 22 43.06 -4.04 -15.14
CA SER A 22 42.50 -3.38 -13.95
C SER A 22 41.32 -2.45 -14.23
N LEU A 23 41.32 -1.70 -15.33
CA LEU A 23 40.17 -0.87 -15.71
C LEU A 23 38.98 -1.73 -16.17
N PHE A 24 39.25 -2.79 -16.94
CA PHE A 24 38.22 -3.77 -17.30
C PHE A 24 37.68 -4.53 -16.08
N THR A 25 38.49 -4.77 -15.04
CA THR A 25 38.03 -5.35 -13.76
C THR A 25 37.13 -4.39 -12.98
N LEU A 26 37.47 -3.10 -12.89
CA LEU A 26 36.60 -2.12 -12.22
C LEU A 26 35.26 -1.95 -12.97
N LEU A 27 35.27 -1.88 -14.30
CA LEU A 27 34.03 -1.84 -15.08
C LEU A 27 33.21 -3.13 -14.94
N HIS A 28 33.86 -4.27 -14.71
CA HIS A 28 33.18 -5.55 -14.48
C HIS A 28 32.50 -5.60 -13.09
N ASP A 29 32.98 -4.84 -12.11
CA ASP A 29 32.47 -4.87 -10.74
C ASP A 29 31.37 -3.84 -10.45
N VAL A 30 31.29 -2.73 -11.21
CA VAL A 30 30.21 -1.71 -11.09
C VAL A 30 28.79 -2.32 -11.17
N PRO A 31 28.47 -3.22 -12.11
CA PRO A 31 27.14 -3.85 -12.18
C PRO A 31 26.80 -4.61 -10.90
N THR A 32 27.79 -5.26 -10.28
CA THR A 32 27.62 -6.01 -9.03
C THR A 32 27.27 -5.07 -7.88
N LEU A 33 27.97 -3.93 -7.76
CA LEU A 33 27.69 -2.93 -6.73
C LEU A 33 26.29 -2.31 -6.88
N VAL A 34 25.88 -1.99 -8.12
CA VAL A 34 24.53 -1.48 -8.40
C VAL A 34 23.48 -2.53 -8.04
N THR A 35 23.73 -3.79 -8.40
CA THR A 35 22.83 -4.90 -8.10
C THR A 35 22.69 -5.11 -6.58
N ASP A 36 23.79 -4.99 -5.84
CA ASP A 36 23.79 -5.19 -4.39
C ASP A 36 23.16 -4.02 -3.63
N LEU A 37 23.29 -2.79 -4.13
CA LEU A 37 22.56 -1.63 -3.59
C LEU A 37 21.05 -1.79 -3.78
N VAL A 38 20.62 -2.16 -5.00
CA VAL A 38 19.20 -2.40 -5.30
C VAL A 38 18.65 -3.55 -4.45
N LYS A 39 19.41 -4.64 -4.29
CA LYS A 39 19.02 -5.74 -3.37
C LYS A 39 18.90 -5.24 -1.93
N GLY A 40 19.80 -4.36 -1.48
CA GLY A 40 19.77 -3.75 -0.16
C GLY A 40 18.51 -2.92 0.08
N GLU A 41 18.17 -2.02 -0.85
CA GLU A 41 16.94 -1.22 -0.79
C GLU A 41 15.68 -2.10 -0.82
N ILE A 42 15.66 -3.14 -1.66
CA ILE A 42 14.56 -4.10 -1.70
C ILE A 42 14.45 -4.87 -0.39
N ALA A 43 15.56 -5.29 0.21
CA ALA A 43 15.57 -6.02 1.47
C ALA A 43 15.06 -5.15 2.63
N LEU A 44 15.44 -3.87 2.64
CA LEU A 44 15.02 -2.89 3.64
C LEU A 44 13.53 -2.53 3.48
N LEU A 45 13.08 -2.31 2.25
CA LEU A 45 11.66 -2.10 1.96
C LEU A 45 10.82 -3.33 2.34
N LYS A 46 11.33 -4.54 2.06
CA LYS A 46 10.65 -5.79 2.47
C LYS A 46 10.52 -5.88 3.98
N SER A 47 11.55 -5.54 4.75
CA SER A 47 11.48 -5.64 6.22
C SER A 47 10.50 -4.63 6.82
N GLU A 48 10.47 -3.40 6.29
CA GLU A 48 9.52 -2.36 6.71
C GLU A 48 8.08 -2.71 6.34
N ILE A 49 7.84 -3.20 5.12
CA ILE A 49 6.53 -3.66 4.67
C ILE A 49 6.07 -4.84 5.53
N LEU A 50 6.92 -5.86 5.77
CA LEU A 50 6.55 -7.03 6.57
C LEU A 50 6.27 -6.66 8.03
N GLY A 51 7.02 -5.72 8.60
CA GLY A 51 6.76 -5.21 9.95
C GLY A 51 5.41 -4.51 10.03
N THR A 52 5.15 -3.60 9.09
CA THR A 52 3.87 -2.87 8.99
C THR A 52 2.70 -3.81 8.75
N LEU A 53 2.86 -4.79 7.85
CA LEU A 53 1.83 -5.75 7.48
C LEU A 53 1.51 -6.71 8.63
N LYS A 54 2.49 -7.13 9.44
CA LYS A 54 2.25 -7.94 10.64
C LYS A 54 1.49 -7.16 11.70
N ALA A 55 1.90 -5.92 11.97
CA ALA A 55 1.23 -5.08 12.96
C ALA A 55 -0.22 -4.76 12.54
N PHE A 56 -0.41 -4.37 11.27
CA PHE A 56 -1.72 -4.12 10.70
C PHE A 56 -2.56 -5.39 10.61
N GLY A 57 -1.94 -6.53 10.26
CA GLY A 57 -2.60 -7.83 10.17
C GLY A 57 -3.11 -8.34 11.53
N LEU A 58 -2.31 -8.20 12.59
CA LEU A 58 -2.77 -8.50 13.95
C LEU A 58 -3.90 -7.57 14.37
N GLY A 59 -3.76 -6.26 14.14
CA GLY A 59 -4.79 -5.27 14.47
C GLY A 59 -6.10 -5.54 13.74
N ALA A 60 -6.04 -5.75 12.43
CA ALA A 60 -7.20 -6.10 11.61
C ALA A 60 -7.83 -7.44 12.05
N GLY A 61 -7.00 -8.43 12.41
CA GLY A 61 -7.45 -9.71 12.94
C GLY A 61 -8.24 -9.55 14.24
N PHE A 62 -7.75 -8.76 15.19
CA PHE A 62 -8.47 -8.46 16.43
C PHE A 62 -9.77 -7.70 16.18
N VAL A 63 -9.80 -6.75 15.24
CA VAL A 63 -11.03 -6.03 14.87
C VAL A 63 -12.06 -7.00 14.29
N VAL A 64 -11.67 -7.88 13.37
CA VAL A 64 -12.58 -8.90 12.82
C VAL A 64 -13.07 -9.83 13.93
N GLY A 65 -12.17 -10.31 14.79
CA GLY A 65 -12.53 -11.16 15.93
C GLY A 65 -13.51 -10.48 16.89
N ALA A 66 -13.27 -9.21 17.23
CA ALA A 66 -14.17 -8.42 18.06
C ALA A 66 -15.54 -8.23 17.40
N LEU A 67 -15.59 -7.94 16.09
CA LEU A 67 -16.85 -7.81 15.35
C LEU A 67 -17.66 -9.12 15.36
N VAL A 68 -17.00 -10.27 15.21
CA VAL A 68 -17.66 -11.58 15.31
C VAL A 68 -18.25 -11.80 16.71
N LEU A 69 -17.49 -11.49 17.76
CA LEU A 69 -17.97 -11.63 19.14
C LEU A 69 -19.14 -10.67 19.44
N VAL A 70 -19.05 -9.41 19.01
CA VAL A 70 -20.14 -8.44 19.15
C VAL A 70 -21.38 -8.91 18.39
N PHE A 71 -21.22 -9.43 17.17
CA PHE A 71 -22.32 -9.99 16.40
C PHE A 71 -22.99 -11.17 17.12
N ALA A 72 -22.20 -12.11 17.65
CA ALA A 72 -22.72 -13.22 18.43
C ALA A 72 -23.44 -12.75 19.71
N ALA A 73 -22.85 -11.79 20.43
CA ALA A 73 -23.44 -11.21 21.64
C ALA A 73 -24.76 -10.49 21.35
N LEU A 74 -24.88 -9.78 20.22
CA LEU A 74 -26.15 -9.20 19.77
C LEU A 74 -27.22 -10.27 19.59
N GLY A 75 -26.87 -11.41 18.96
CA GLY A 75 -27.80 -12.55 18.84
C GLY A 75 -28.30 -13.05 20.19
N VAL A 76 -27.41 -13.25 21.16
CA VAL A 76 -27.76 -13.67 22.53
C VAL A 76 -28.61 -12.62 23.25
N LEU A 77 -28.32 -11.33 23.06
CA LEU A 77 -29.11 -10.27 23.68
C LEU A 77 -30.52 -10.20 23.10
N LEU A 78 -30.66 -10.37 21.78
CA LEU A 78 -31.96 -10.43 21.12
C LEU A 78 -32.78 -11.64 21.59
N THR A 79 -32.18 -12.82 21.70
CA THR A 79 -32.88 -13.99 22.25
C THR A 79 -33.28 -13.78 23.70
N ALA A 80 -32.43 -13.14 24.52
CA ALA A 80 -32.77 -12.79 25.90
C ALA A 80 -33.97 -11.83 25.98
N ILE A 81 -34.03 -10.81 25.11
CA ILE A 81 -35.19 -9.89 25.04
C ILE A 81 -36.47 -10.65 24.65
N VAL A 82 -36.38 -11.54 23.65
CA VAL A 82 -37.52 -12.39 23.23
C VAL A 82 -37.99 -13.25 24.40
N LEU A 83 -37.07 -13.91 25.12
CA LEU A 83 -37.40 -14.75 26.27
C LEU A 83 -37.99 -13.95 27.43
N LEU A 84 -37.48 -12.73 27.68
CA LEU A 84 -38.00 -11.84 28.70
C LEU A 84 -39.45 -11.45 28.43
N ILE A 85 -39.78 -11.13 27.18
CA ILE A 85 -41.14 -10.80 26.76
C ILE A 85 -42.03 -12.05 26.80
N ALA A 86 -41.47 -13.22 26.47
CA ALA A 86 -42.18 -14.49 26.46
C ALA A 86 -42.67 -14.98 27.83
N ILE A 87 -42.26 -14.31 28.92
CA ILE A 87 -42.83 -14.53 30.27
C ILE A 87 -44.34 -14.21 30.29
N TRP A 88 -44.79 -13.26 29.46
CA TRP A 88 -46.16 -12.74 29.48
C TRP A 88 -47.02 -13.24 28.32
N LEU A 89 -46.43 -13.70 27.21
CA LEU A 89 -47.13 -14.11 26.00
C LEU A 89 -46.32 -15.16 25.19
N PRO A 90 -46.92 -15.86 24.20
CA PRO A 90 -46.24 -16.94 23.49
C PRO A 90 -44.92 -16.51 22.84
N GLY A 91 -43.94 -17.42 22.83
CA GLY A 91 -42.60 -17.13 22.32
C GLY A 91 -42.58 -16.68 20.85
N TRP A 92 -43.47 -17.20 20.02
CA TRP A 92 -43.58 -16.79 18.60
C TRP A 92 -44.04 -15.33 18.46
N LEU A 93 -44.97 -14.87 19.31
CA LEU A 93 -45.47 -13.50 19.28
C LEU A 93 -44.42 -12.53 19.83
N SER A 94 -43.70 -12.94 20.86
CA SER A 94 -42.55 -12.20 21.41
C SER A 94 -41.48 -11.97 20.34
N ALA A 95 -41.13 -13.02 19.59
CA ALA A 95 -40.17 -12.94 18.49
C ALA A 95 -40.63 -11.97 17.39
N LEU A 96 -41.92 -12.00 17.02
CA LEU A 96 -42.48 -11.07 16.03
C LEU A 96 -42.41 -9.61 16.49
N ILE A 97 -42.74 -9.33 17.77
CA ILE A 97 -42.68 -7.97 18.31
C ILE A 97 -41.26 -7.42 18.25
N VAL A 98 -40.28 -8.22 18.69
CA VAL A 98 -38.86 -7.81 18.65
C VAL A 98 -38.40 -7.65 17.20
N ALA A 99 -38.80 -8.53 16.29
CA ALA A 99 -38.46 -8.43 14.87
C ALA A 99 -39.00 -7.13 14.24
N VAL A 100 -40.26 -6.77 14.51
CA VAL A 100 -40.84 -5.51 14.02
C VAL A 100 -40.10 -4.29 14.59
N ALA A 101 -39.79 -4.31 15.90
CA ALA A 101 -39.02 -3.24 16.53
C ALA A 101 -37.63 -3.05 15.88
N LEU A 102 -36.93 -4.16 15.59
CA LEU A 102 -35.65 -4.14 14.89
C LEU A 102 -35.77 -3.63 13.45
N LEU A 103 -36.80 -4.03 12.71
CA LEU A 103 -37.03 -3.54 11.34
C LEU A 103 -37.29 -2.03 11.31
N ILE A 104 -38.02 -1.50 12.29
CA ILE A 104 -38.23 -0.05 12.43
C ILE A 104 -36.89 0.65 12.71
N GLY A 105 -36.12 0.14 13.67
CA GLY A 105 -34.80 0.68 14.00
C GLY A 105 -33.84 0.63 12.81
N ALA A 106 -33.77 -0.49 12.10
CA ALA A 106 -32.97 -0.68 10.90
C ALA A 106 -33.41 0.25 9.76
N GLY A 107 -34.71 0.45 9.58
CA GLY A 107 -35.26 1.41 8.62
C GLY A 107 -34.81 2.84 8.93
N ILE A 108 -34.88 3.26 10.20
CA ILE A 108 -34.43 4.59 10.63
C ILE A 108 -32.92 4.75 10.43
N LEU A 109 -32.11 3.79 10.92
CA LEU A 109 -30.65 3.85 10.77
C LEU A 109 -30.23 3.81 9.31
N GLY A 110 -30.84 2.94 8.50
CA GLY A 110 -30.60 2.86 7.06
C GLY A 110 -30.95 4.15 6.34
N TRP A 111 -32.07 4.79 6.70
CA TRP A 111 -32.47 6.08 6.16
C TRP A 111 -31.52 7.22 6.54
N VAL A 112 -31.10 7.29 7.82
CA VAL A 112 -30.12 8.28 8.29
C VAL A 112 -28.77 8.06 7.61
N GLY A 113 -28.30 6.81 7.53
CA GLY A 113 -27.08 6.43 6.83
C GLY A 113 -27.13 6.82 5.36
N TYR A 114 -28.22 6.49 4.66
CA TYR A 114 -28.44 6.88 3.27
C TYR A 114 -28.38 8.40 3.08
N LYS A 115 -29.05 9.18 3.95
CA LYS A 115 -28.99 10.64 3.90
C LYS A 115 -27.57 11.16 4.14
N LYS A 116 -26.84 10.62 5.12
CA LYS A 116 -25.47 11.03 5.45
C LYS A 116 -24.50 10.71 4.32
N ILE A 117 -24.62 9.54 3.68
CA ILE A 117 -23.82 9.17 2.51
C ILE A 117 -24.15 10.10 1.33
N LYS A 118 -25.44 10.35 1.06
CA LYS A 118 -25.88 11.23 -0.03
C LYS A 118 -25.42 12.68 0.13
N VAL A 119 -25.34 13.18 1.38
CA VAL A 119 -24.90 14.54 1.69
C VAL A 119 -23.38 14.65 1.87
N GLY A 120 -22.74 13.60 2.38
CA GLY A 120 -21.33 13.56 2.75
C GLY A 120 -20.40 12.96 1.71
N LEU A 121 -20.92 12.33 0.64
CA LEU A 121 -20.16 12.18 -0.59
C LEU A 121 -19.95 13.60 -1.13
N PRO A 122 -18.71 14.16 -1.12
CA PRO A 122 -18.45 15.35 -1.89
C PRO A 122 -18.88 14.98 -3.31
N VAL A 123 -19.86 15.71 -3.85
CA VAL A 123 -20.18 15.73 -5.29
C VAL A 123 -18.82 15.70 -5.95
N VAL A 124 -18.43 14.56 -6.55
CA VAL A 124 -17.03 14.35 -6.94
C VAL A 124 -16.67 15.57 -7.76
N PRO A 125 -15.71 16.42 -7.32
CA PRO A 125 -15.57 17.73 -7.93
C PRO A 125 -15.43 17.51 -9.41
N GLU A 126 -16.29 18.11 -10.23
CA GLU A 126 -16.32 17.83 -11.68
C GLU A 126 -14.92 17.97 -12.29
N LYS A 127 -14.11 18.85 -11.70
CA LYS A 127 -12.69 19.05 -12.00
C LYS A 127 -11.83 17.80 -11.76
N THR A 128 -12.01 17.11 -10.63
CA THR A 128 -11.29 15.87 -10.31
C THR A 128 -11.73 14.73 -11.23
N LEU A 129 -13.02 14.63 -11.53
CA LEU A 129 -13.53 13.63 -12.48
C LEU A 129 -13.02 13.89 -13.91
N ALA A 130 -12.99 15.16 -14.34
CA ALA A 130 -12.49 15.58 -15.64
C ALA A 130 -10.99 15.35 -15.79
N SER A 131 -10.19 15.59 -14.74
CA SER A 131 -8.76 15.30 -14.73
C SER A 131 -8.49 13.79 -14.81
N LEU A 132 -9.19 12.97 -14.01
CA LEU A 132 -9.07 11.51 -14.09
C LEU A 132 -9.48 10.97 -15.48
N GLN A 133 -10.52 11.52 -16.09
CA GLN A 133 -10.90 11.15 -17.46
C GLN A 133 -9.87 11.62 -18.51
N ARG A 134 -9.19 12.75 -18.31
CA ARG A 134 -8.08 13.18 -19.18
C ARG A 134 -6.88 12.27 -19.01
N ASP A 135 -6.53 11.91 -17.79
CA ASP A 135 -5.39 11.05 -17.48
C ASP A 135 -5.62 9.63 -18.02
N LEU A 136 -6.84 9.09 -17.90
CA LEU A 136 -7.22 7.83 -18.52
C LEU A 136 -7.19 7.88 -20.06
N ARG A 137 -7.58 9.01 -20.67
CA ARG A 137 -7.49 9.21 -22.13
C ARG A 137 -6.04 9.35 -22.61
N ALA A 138 -5.17 9.96 -21.81
CA ALA A 138 -3.75 10.08 -22.10
C ALA A 138 -3.04 8.71 -22.02
N ILE A 139 -3.33 7.91 -20.99
CA ILE A 139 -2.82 6.54 -20.85
C ILE A 139 -3.33 5.63 -21.97
N LYS A 140 -4.57 5.84 -22.43
CA LYS A 140 -5.15 5.11 -23.57
C LYS A 140 -4.65 5.61 -24.94
N GLY A 141 -3.74 6.59 -24.98
CA GLY A 141 -3.11 7.08 -26.22
C GLY A 141 -4.01 7.96 -27.09
N VAL A 142 -5.11 8.50 -26.55
CA VAL A 142 -6.07 9.35 -27.28
C VAL A 142 -5.92 10.84 -26.90
N GLY A 143 -4.86 11.20 -26.17
CA GLY A 143 -4.60 12.57 -25.72
C GLY A 143 -3.59 13.32 -26.59
N THR A 144 -3.97 14.48 -27.12
CA THR A 144 -3.07 15.39 -27.83
C THR A 144 -2.30 16.24 -26.81
N ILE A 145 -0.97 16.12 -26.77
CA ILE A 145 -0.10 17.01 -25.98
C ILE A 145 -0.06 18.39 -26.67
N PRO A 146 -0.47 19.50 -26.01
CA PRO A 146 -0.29 20.82 -26.56
C PRO A 146 1.22 21.14 -26.64
N ARG A 147 1.76 21.25 -27.85
CA ARG A 147 3.09 21.80 -28.09
C ARG A 147 2.98 23.32 -28.14
N THR A 148 3.27 23.98 -27.03
CA THR A 148 3.48 25.43 -27.03
C THR A 148 4.68 25.77 -26.16
N ARG A 149 5.78 26.14 -26.84
CA ARG A 149 6.85 27.09 -26.44
C ARG A 149 8.18 26.65 -27.07
N LEU A 150 8.38 26.94 -28.36
CA LEU A 150 9.70 26.88 -29.03
C LEU A 150 9.85 28.02 -30.07
N ASP A 151 9.21 29.15 -29.83
CA ASP A 151 9.21 30.32 -30.71
C ASP A 151 9.24 31.63 -29.92
N GLU A 152 10.18 31.74 -28.98
CA GLU A 152 10.63 33.07 -28.54
C GLU A 152 12.16 33.08 -28.47
N SER A 153 12.75 33.65 -29.52
CA SER A 153 14.14 34.06 -29.68
C SER A 153 14.19 35.57 -29.81
#